data_AF-A0A1G9ENJ0-F1
#
_entry.id   AF-A0A1G9ENJ0-F1
#
_cell.length_a   1.000
_cell.length_b   1.000
_cell.length_c   1.000
_cell.angle_alpha   90.00
_cell.angle_beta   90.00
_cell.angle_gamma   90.00
#
_symmetry.space_group_name_H-M   'P 1'
#
loop_
_entity.id
_entity.type
_entity.pdbx_description
1 polymer ?
#
loop_
_entity_poly.entity_id
_entity_poly.type
_entity_poly.pdbx_seq_one_letter_code
_entity_poly.pdbx_strand_id
1 'polypeptide(L)'
;MRTPLSGLVAAAIASLAITSGALATPAHAEEEARPDPLLAFNHAWAMVDRETADAIEHSEYLGEFADRRINTGNDGTSTWTGRYLLGKETYLEFFGPGDAPDAVAGDTGLAVSADNDGDLAVATDNLRKLVVDPVEFTQVTDLGDGNPIPWFDVTYTTATYDTFFSWAMEYRDEFLNDPRLTFPPPAYEGDVSRDRYNRDRYLDHQMRDVIGIQIATTAEDIDKMVPLWRAAGITIRTLKDGGILAFDGMTTIRLLPVPAEEAGVRHIILALNEAAEEPHTETIGNSTLHVGPGAYALWTFDPIEPEATARSQGKGKPLHPAFGG
;
A
#
# COMPACT_ATOMS: atom_id res chain seq x y z
N MET A 1 -25.10 -4.91 23.05
CA MET A 1 -24.62 -3.62 23.59
C MET A 1 -23.74 -3.01 22.51
N ARG A 2 -24.20 -1.97 21.81
CA ARG A 2 -23.43 -1.35 20.71
C ARG A 2 -22.44 -0.37 21.32
N THR A 3 -21.15 -0.64 21.18
CA THR A 3 -20.07 0.30 21.51
C THR A 3 -20.25 1.53 20.61
N PRO A 4 -20.17 2.78 21.14
CA PRO A 4 -20.34 3.97 20.30
C PRO A 4 -19.21 4.03 19.26
N LEU A 5 -19.59 4.17 17.99
CA LEU A 5 -18.73 4.18 16.79
C LEU A 5 -17.55 5.17 16.91
N SER A 6 -17.76 6.30 17.59
CA SER A 6 -16.73 7.30 17.88
C SER A 6 -15.54 6.77 18.71
N GLY A 7 -15.75 5.73 19.53
CA GLY A 7 -14.71 5.08 20.30
C GLY A 7 -13.85 4.10 19.48
N LEU A 8 -14.41 3.50 18.42
CA LEU A 8 -13.69 2.60 17.52
C LEU A 8 -12.75 3.37 16.59
N VAL A 9 -13.19 4.51 16.03
CA VAL A 9 -12.33 5.40 15.23
C VAL A 9 -11.18 5.94 16.07
N ALA A 10 -11.45 6.39 17.30
CA ALA A 10 -10.40 6.86 18.21
C ALA A 10 -9.43 5.74 18.64
N ALA A 11 -9.90 4.50 18.81
CA ALA A 11 -9.06 3.35 19.17
C ALA A 11 -8.21 2.85 18.00
N ALA A 12 -8.73 2.82 16.76
CA ALA A 12 -7.98 2.47 15.56
C ALA A 12 -6.89 3.52 15.28
N ILE A 13 -7.23 4.81 15.35
CA ILE A 13 -6.25 5.89 15.29
C ILE A 13 -5.28 5.79 16.46
N ALA A 14 -5.71 5.51 17.69
CA ALA A 14 -4.80 5.30 18.82
C ALA A 14 -3.92 4.04 18.71
N SER A 15 -4.35 3.05 17.92
CA SER A 15 -3.57 1.84 17.64
C SER A 15 -2.52 2.08 16.55
N LEU A 16 -2.73 3.06 15.67
CA LEU A 16 -1.75 3.54 14.69
C LEU A 16 -0.95 4.74 15.23
N ALA A 17 -1.48 5.49 16.19
CA ALA A 17 -0.85 6.62 16.81
C ALA A 17 0.08 6.15 17.93
N ILE A 18 1.28 6.72 17.92
CA ILE A 18 2.17 6.73 19.07
C ILE A 18 1.37 7.35 20.23
N THR A 19 1.09 6.57 21.27
CA THR A 19 0.39 7.06 22.47
C THR A 19 1.27 8.04 23.23
N SER A 20 1.24 9.30 22.82
CA SER A 20 1.54 10.45 23.67
C SER A 20 0.21 11.12 24.00
N GLY A 21 -0.33 10.80 25.18
CA GLY A 21 -1.58 11.39 25.66
C GLY A 21 -1.42 12.88 25.94
N ALA A 22 -1.96 13.71 25.06
CA ALA A 22 -2.45 15.07 25.31
C ALA A 22 -3.17 15.54 24.04
N LEU A 23 -4.15 16.43 24.19
CA LEU A 23 -4.93 17.07 23.14
C LEU A 23 -4.11 17.33 21.86
N ALA A 24 -4.68 16.90 20.72
CA ALA A 24 -4.11 17.04 19.38
C ALA A 24 -3.62 18.47 19.13
N THR A 25 -2.32 18.65 19.36
CA THR A 25 -1.47 19.67 18.77
C THR A 25 -0.59 18.90 17.79
N PRO A 26 -0.41 19.36 16.55
CA PRO A 26 0.44 18.65 15.60
C PRO A 26 1.81 18.49 16.23
N ALA A 27 2.26 17.24 16.36
CA ALA A 27 3.56 16.88 16.89
C ALA A 27 4.64 17.32 15.90
N HIS A 28 4.94 18.62 15.90
CA HIS A 28 6.07 19.23 15.22
C HIS A 28 7.15 19.68 16.21
N ALA A 29 7.09 19.23 17.47
CA ALA A 29 8.04 19.62 18.49
C ALA A 29 8.80 18.38 18.99
N GLU A 30 10.09 18.33 18.61
CA GLU A 30 11.15 17.44 19.09
C GLU A 30 11.23 16.04 18.45
N GLU A 31 11.16 15.97 17.12
CA GLU A 31 11.94 14.95 16.39
C GLU A 31 13.24 15.62 15.93
N GLU A 32 14.34 15.33 16.62
CA GLU A 32 15.68 15.67 16.14
C GLU A 32 15.79 15.27 14.67
N ALA A 33 16.33 16.15 13.82
CA ALA A 33 16.45 16.01 12.37
C ALA A 33 16.96 14.61 11.95
N ARG A 34 16.03 13.68 11.77
CA ARG A 34 16.28 12.43 11.07
C ARG A 34 16.23 12.77 9.58
N PRO A 35 17.19 12.29 8.78
CA PRO A 35 17.06 12.42 7.34
C PRO A 35 15.75 11.75 6.90
N ASP A 36 15.06 12.36 5.94
CA ASP A 36 13.92 11.74 5.27
C ASP A 36 14.32 10.34 4.79
N PRO A 37 13.42 9.34 4.85
CA PRO A 37 13.76 7.99 4.39
C PRO A 37 14.11 8.02 2.89
N LEU A 38 14.97 7.10 2.47
CA LEU A 38 15.35 6.97 1.05
C LEU A 38 14.15 6.58 0.20
N LEU A 39 13.32 5.66 0.71
CA LEU A 39 12.10 5.21 0.04
C LEU A 39 10.89 5.44 0.95
N ALA A 40 9.74 5.71 0.33
CA ALA A 40 8.48 5.95 1.02
C ALA A 40 7.38 5.00 0.54
N PHE A 41 6.32 4.81 1.33
CA PHE A 41 5.17 4.00 0.99
C PHE A 41 4.59 4.39 -0.37
N ASN A 42 4.54 3.46 -1.32
CA ASN A 42 4.01 3.71 -2.65
C ASN A 42 2.55 3.25 -2.73
N HIS A 43 2.32 1.95 -2.52
CA HIS A 43 0.97 1.40 -2.46
C HIS A 43 0.94 0.13 -1.63
N ALA A 44 -0.28 -0.30 -1.31
CA ALA A 44 -0.54 -1.62 -0.78
C ALA A 44 -1.62 -2.31 -1.61
N TRP A 45 -1.49 -3.63 -1.72
CA TRP A 45 -2.54 -4.47 -2.24
C TRP A 45 -3.08 -5.41 -1.17
N ALA A 46 -4.36 -5.74 -1.28
CA ALA A 46 -5.02 -6.72 -0.43
C ALA A 46 -5.93 -7.63 -1.25
N MET A 47 -5.81 -8.94 -1.02
CA MET A 47 -6.78 -9.93 -1.47
C MET A 47 -7.92 -9.99 -0.44
N VAL A 48 -9.05 -9.38 -0.75
CA VAL A 48 -10.25 -9.35 0.08
C VAL A 48 -11.20 -10.48 -0.31
N ASP A 49 -12.28 -10.70 0.42
CA ASP A 49 -13.32 -11.63 -0.01
C ASP A 49 -14.04 -11.12 -1.27
N ARG A 50 -14.69 -12.05 -2.00
CA ARG A 50 -15.34 -11.72 -3.29
C ARG A 50 -16.44 -10.67 -3.11
N GLU A 51 -17.22 -10.73 -2.04
CA GLU A 51 -18.29 -9.77 -1.79
C GLU A 51 -17.73 -8.35 -1.59
N THR A 52 -16.63 -8.20 -0.83
CA THR A 52 -15.94 -6.92 -0.67
C THR A 52 -15.32 -6.42 -1.97
N ALA A 53 -14.64 -7.28 -2.74
CA ALA A 53 -14.06 -6.89 -4.03
C ALA A 53 -15.13 -6.37 -5.02
N ASP A 54 -16.27 -7.08 -5.10
CA ASP A 54 -17.38 -6.69 -5.98
C ASP A 54 -18.06 -5.40 -5.47
N ALA A 55 -18.19 -5.21 -4.16
CA ALA A 55 -18.74 -3.99 -3.58
C ALA A 55 -17.84 -2.76 -3.85
N ILE A 56 -16.51 -2.92 -3.77
CA ILE A 56 -15.55 -1.87 -4.16
C ILE A 56 -15.74 -1.50 -5.63
N GLU A 57 -15.94 -2.49 -6.51
CA GLU A 57 -16.17 -2.27 -7.94
C GLU A 57 -17.47 -1.53 -8.26
N HIS A 58 -18.52 -1.71 -7.46
CA HIS A 58 -19.85 -1.17 -7.77
C HIS A 58 -20.30 -0.02 -6.86
N SER A 59 -19.49 0.39 -5.86
CA SER A 59 -19.82 1.51 -4.99
C SER A 59 -19.80 2.83 -5.76
N GLU A 60 -20.97 3.49 -5.81
CA GLU A 60 -21.13 4.84 -6.34
C GLU A 60 -20.38 5.84 -5.46
N TYR A 61 -20.59 5.77 -4.13
CA TYR A 61 -19.92 6.65 -3.19
C TYR A 61 -18.39 6.54 -3.29
N LEU A 62 -17.82 5.34 -3.40
CA LEU A 62 -16.37 5.17 -3.49
C LEU A 62 -15.80 5.81 -4.77
N GLY A 63 -16.56 5.80 -5.87
CA GLY A 63 -16.19 6.49 -7.12
C GLY A 63 -16.28 8.02 -7.05
N GLU A 64 -17.12 8.57 -6.17
CA GLU A 64 -17.11 10.00 -5.87
C GLU A 64 -15.99 10.36 -4.90
N PHE A 65 -15.77 9.50 -3.90
CA PHE A 65 -14.82 9.69 -2.83
C PHE A 65 -13.35 9.63 -3.29
N ALA A 66 -12.99 8.74 -4.21
CA ALA A 66 -11.62 8.53 -4.68
C ALA A 66 -11.55 8.33 -6.21
N ASP A 67 -10.37 8.54 -6.81
CA ASP A 67 -10.13 8.15 -8.20
C ASP A 67 -10.07 6.62 -8.29
N ARG A 68 -11.23 6.03 -8.56
CA ARG A 68 -11.43 4.59 -8.58
C ARG A 68 -11.33 4.02 -9.99
N ARG A 69 -10.46 3.04 -10.17
CA ARG A 69 -10.25 2.36 -11.47
C ARG A 69 -10.40 0.87 -11.36
N ILE A 70 -10.87 0.24 -12.43
CA ILE A 70 -10.89 -1.21 -12.57
C ILE A 70 -10.10 -1.54 -13.81
N ASN A 71 -8.92 -2.13 -13.60
CA ASN A 71 -8.02 -2.45 -14.70
C ASN A 71 -7.72 -3.95 -14.71
N THR A 72 -7.86 -4.55 -15.89
CA THR A 72 -7.41 -5.90 -16.15
C THR A 72 -6.03 -5.84 -16.81
N GLY A 73 -5.02 -6.38 -16.13
CA GLY A 73 -3.66 -6.47 -16.63
C GLY A 73 -3.32 -7.87 -17.11
N ASN A 74 -2.29 -7.98 -17.95
CA ASN A 74 -1.74 -9.25 -18.43
C ASN A 74 -0.23 -9.10 -18.65
N ASP A 75 0.54 -10.11 -18.24
CA ASP A 75 2.00 -10.13 -18.36
C ASP A 75 2.55 -11.15 -19.40
N GLY A 76 1.65 -11.71 -20.20
CA GLY A 76 1.91 -12.82 -21.13
C GLY A 76 1.83 -14.22 -20.51
N THR A 77 1.87 -14.33 -19.19
CA THR A 77 1.81 -15.59 -18.40
C THR A 77 0.62 -15.66 -17.44
N SER A 78 0.12 -14.50 -17.01
CA SER A 78 -0.91 -14.30 -15.99
C SER A 78 -1.81 -13.14 -16.39
N THR A 79 -3.07 -13.20 -15.97
CA THR A 79 -4.05 -12.12 -16.08
C THR A 79 -4.57 -11.80 -14.70
N TRP A 80 -4.80 -10.53 -14.41
CA TRP A 80 -5.46 -10.11 -13.17
C TRP A 80 -6.42 -8.96 -13.40
N THR A 81 -7.36 -8.76 -12.48
CA THR A 81 -8.27 -7.60 -12.45
C THR A 81 -8.20 -6.93 -11.08
N GLY A 82 -7.64 -5.73 -11.02
CA GLY A 82 -7.54 -4.96 -9.77
C GLY A 82 -8.60 -3.88 -9.69
N ARG A 83 -9.01 -3.52 -8.46
CA ARG A 83 -9.69 -2.26 -8.15
C ARG A 83 -8.71 -1.32 -7.47
N TYR A 84 -8.48 -0.17 -8.06
CA TYR A 84 -7.46 0.78 -7.63
C TYR A 84 -8.11 2.03 -7.08
N LEU A 85 -7.60 2.55 -5.96
CA LEU A 85 -7.94 3.88 -5.46
C LEU A 85 -6.68 4.75 -5.46
N LEU A 86 -6.61 5.68 -6.40
CA LEU A 86 -5.43 6.51 -6.60
C LEU A 86 -5.52 7.81 -5.78
N GLY A 87 -4.44 8.12 -5.09
CA GLY A 87 -4.21 9.38 -4.41
C GLY A 87 -3.18 10.25 -5.14
N LYS A 88 -2.61 11.22 -4.42
CA LYS A 88 -1.56 12.11 -4.93
C LYS A 88 -0.23 11.36 -5.05
N GLU A 89 0.22 10.74 -3.97
CA GLU A 89 1.52 10.05 -3.85
C GLU A 89 1.36 8.58 -3.51
N THR A 90 0.15 8.14 -3.21
CA THR A 90 -0.10 6.79 -2.71
C THR A 90 -1.37 6.22 -3.31
N TYR A 91 -1.44 4.90 -3.42
CA TYR A 91 -2.65 4.26 -3.89
C TYR A 91 -2.90 2.90 -3.23
N LEU A 92 -4.09 2.34 -3.45
CA LEU A 92 -4.49 1.03 -2.95
C LEU A 92 -4.94 0.15 -4.10
N GLU A 93 -4.75 -1.15 -3.92
CA GLU A 93 -5.23 -2.17 -4.84
C GLU A 93 -6.01 -3.25 -4.10
N PHE A 94 -7.17 -3.61 -4.64
CA PHE A 94 -7.99 -4.65 -4.11
C PHE A 94 -8.25 -5.72 -5.16
N PHE A 95 -8.09 -6.97 -4.74
CA PHE A 95 -8.33 -8.16 -5.53
C PHE A 95 -9.32 -9.06 -4.80
N GLY A 96 -10.21 -9.72 -5.54
CA GLY A 96 -11.05 -10.80 -5.03
C GLY A 96 -10.56 -12.18 -5.49
N PRO A 97 -11.06 -13.28 -4.89
CA PRO A 97 -10.66 -14.63 -5.26
C PRO A 97 -10.87 -14.93 -6.75
N GLY A 98 -9.80 -15.22 -7.48
CA GLY A 98 -9.82 -15.44 -8.94
C GLY A 98 -9.47 -14.19 -9.77
N ASP A 99 -9.26 -13.05 -9.13
CA ASP A 99 -8.80 -11.84 -9.80
C ASP A 99 -7.29 -11.80 -10.00
N ALA A 100 -6.51 -12.61 -9.30
CA ALA A 100 -5.06 -12.70 -9.49
C ALA A 100 -4.61 -14.16 -9.26
N PRO A 101 -3.58 -14.64 -9.96
CA PRO A 101 -3.09 -16.01 -9.78
C PRO A 101 -2.46 -16.20 -8.40
N ASP A 102 -2.58 -17.41 -7.85
CA ASP A 102 -1.85 -17.91 -6.67
C ASP A 102 -2.06 -17.17 -5.33
N ALA A 103 -2.68 -15.99 -5.31
CA ALA A 103 -3.05 -15.26 -4.11
C ALA A 103 -4.45 -15.65 -3.61
N VAL A 104 -4.60 -15.72 -2.29
CA VAL A 104 -5.86 -16.07 -1.62
C VAL A 104 -6.30 -14.98 -0.65
N ALA A 105 -7.57 -14.99 -0.27
CA ALA A 105 -8.13 -14.01 0.65
C ALA A 105 -7.28 -13.92 1.94
N GLY A 106 -6.91 -12.69 2.32
CA GLY A 106 -6.04 -12.38 3.45
C GLY A 106 -4.57 -12.20 3.07
N ASP A 107 -4.17 -12.54 1.85
CA ASP A 107 -2.85 -12.16 1.35
C ASP A 107 -2.80 -10.66 1.09
N THR A 108 -1.65 -10.07 1.40
CA THR A 108 -1.42 -8.63 1.30
C THR A 108 0.00 -8.37 0.81
N GLY A 109 0.23 -7.17 0.28
CA GLY A 109 1.57 -6.71 0.03
C GLY A 109 1.68 -5.21 -0.06
N LEU A 110 2.91 -4.72 -0.04
CA LEU A 110 3.20 -3.29 0.04
C LEU A 110 4.51 -2.95 -0.66
N ALA A 111 4.43 -1.96 -1.54
CA ALA A 111 5.58 -1.34 -2.18
C ALA A 111 6.07 -0.11 -1.40
N VAL A 112 7.38 0.05 -1.31
CA VAL A 112 8.01 1.35 -1.02
C VAL A 112 8.75 1.80 -2.27
N SER A 113 8.83 3.10 -2.55
CA SER A 113 9.53 3.58 -3.74
C SER A 113 10.39 4.79 -3.51
N ALA A 114 11.38 4.91 -4.38
CA ALA A 114 12.18 6.11 -4.56
C ALA A 114 11.33 7.22 -5.18
N ASP A 115 11.59 8.47 -4.79
CA ASP A 115 11.08 9.64 -5.49
C ASP A 115 12.18 10.34 -6.31
N ASN A 116 13.46 10.08 -6.03
CA ASN A 116 14.60 10.53 -6.83
C ASN A 116 15.31 9.35 -7.49
N ASP A 117 15.74 9.54 -8.74
CA ASP A 117 16.56 8.58 -9.49
C ASP A 117 17.80 8.15 -8.69
N GLY A 118 18.00 6.83 -8.58
CA GLY A 118 19.12 6.22 -7.88
C GLY A 118 18.93 5.95 -6.38
N ASP A 119 17.86 6.43 -5.75
CA ASP A 119 17.60 6.14 -4.32
C ASP A 119 17.37 4.64 -4.08
N LEU A 120 16.75 3.93 -5.03
CA LEU A 120 16.61 2.46 -4.96
C LEU A 120 17.95 1.75 -4.99
N ALA A 121 18.92 2.23 -5.78
CA ALA A 121 20.26 1.64 -5.82
C ALA A 121 20.95 1.76 -4.45
N VAL A 122 20.81 2.92 -3.78
CA VAL A 122 21.33 3.14 -2.42
C VAL A 122 20.63 2.22 -1.42
N ALA A 123 19.31 2.10 -1.48
CA ALA A 123 18.55 1.20 -0.61
C ALA A 123 18.95 -0.27 -0.83
N THR A 124 19.16 -0.68 -2.08
CA THR A 124 19.60 -2.03 -2.44
C THR A 124 21.00 -2.34 -1.88
N ASP A 125 21.93 -1.40 -1.98
CA ASP A 125 23.27 -1.53 -1.38
C ASP A 125 23.21 -1.63 0.15
N ASN A 126 22.26 -0.95 0.80
CA ASN A 126 22.01 -1.13 2.22
C ASN A 126 21.40 -2.50 2.52
N LEU A 127 20.50 -2.99 1.67
CA LEU A 127 19.84 -4.28 1.85
C LEU A 127 20.83 -5.44 1.74
N ARG A 128 21.80 -5.38 0.81
CA ARG A 128 22.91 -6.34 0.68
C ARG A 128 23.76 -6.50 1.95
N LYS A 129 23.70 -5.53 2.88
CA LYS A 129 24.37 -5.61 4.19
C LYS A 129 23.53 -6.34 5.25
N LEU A 130 22.24 -6.52 5.00
CA LEU A 130 21.26 -7.08 5.94
C LEU A 130 20.79 -8.48 5.55
N VAL A 131 20.78 -8.81 4.26
CA VAL A 131 20.34 -10.11 3.73
C VAL A 131 21.33 -10.67 2.72
N VAL A 132 21.25 -11.97 2.47
CA VAL A 132 22.03 -12.66 1.44
C VAL A 132 21.27 -12.59 0.12
N ASP A 133 21.95 -12.18 -0.94
CA ASP A 133 21.46 -12.20 -2.33
C ASP A 133 20.03 -11.64 -2.49
N PRO A 134 19.80 -10.34 -2.21
CA PRO A 134 18.50 -9.73 -2.50
C PRO A 134 18.17 -9.90 -3.99
N VAL A 135 16.88 -10.03 -4.29
CA VAL A 135 16.41 -10.18 -5.66
C VAL A 135 16.29 -8.81 -6.30
N GLU A 136 16.77 -8.69 -7.54
CA GLU A 136 16.74 -7.46 -8.32
C GLU A 136 16.35 -7.78 -9.77
N PHE A 137 15.48 -6.97 -10.36
CA PHE A 137 15.17 -7.01 -11.79
C PHE A 137 14.47 -5.72 -12.22
N THR A 138 14.43 -5.50 -13.53
CA THR A 138 13.63 -4.45 -14.14
C THR A 138 12.30 -5.02 -14.60
N GLN A 139 11.21 -4.42 -14.14
CA GLN A 139 9.87 -4.69 -14.62
C GLN A 139 9.66 -4.00 -15.97
N VAL A 140 9.12 -4.75 -16.94
CA VAL A 140 8.73 -4.22 -18.26
C VAL A 140 7.21 -4.28 -18.44
N THR A 141 6.66 -3.43 -19.29
CA THR A 141 5.24 -3.46 -19.63
C THR A 141 5.03 -3.20 -21.13
N ASP A 142 4.03 -3.82 -21.72
CA ASP A 142 3.61 -3.63 -23.11
C ASP A 142 2.28 -2.87 -23.13
N LEU A 143 2.24 -1.74 -23.82
CA LEU A 143 1.05 -0.90 -23.94
C LEU A 143 0.06 -1.40 -25.02
N GLY A 144 0.22 -2.65 -25.46
CA GLY A 144 -0.61 -3.33 -26.45
C GLY A 144 -0.11 -3.19 -27.89
N ASP A 145 1.11 -2.69 -28.10
CA ASP A 145 1.71 -2.49 -29.42
C ASP A 145 2.85 -3.48 -29.74
N GLY A 146 3.16 -4.40 -28.83
CA GLY A 146 4.20 -5.41 -29.03
C GLY A 146 5.60 -4.90 -28.73
N ASN A 147 5.76 -3.68 -28.21
CA ASN A 147 7.04 -3.07 -27.85
C ASN A 147 7.08 -2.79 -26.33
N PRO A 148 7.56 -3.76 -25.53
CA PRO A 148 7.69 -3.59 -24.09
C PRO A 148 8.68 -2.46 -23.76
N ILE A 149 8.35 -1.68 -22.74
CA ILE A 149 9.20 -0.63 -22.17
C ILE A 149 9.57 -0.96 -20.71
N PRO A 150 10.82 -0.65 -20.28
CA PRO A 150 11.19 -0.65 -18.88
C PRO A 150 10.29 0.31 -18.10
N TRP A 151 9.71 -0.16 -17.00
CA TRP A 151 8.72 0.58 -16.25
C TRP A 151 9.19 0.93 -14.85
N PHE A 152 9.67 -0.03 -14.07
CA PHE A 152 10.32 0.24 -12.80
C PHE A 152 11.38 -0.81 -12.49
N ASP A 153 12.39 -0.41 -11.75
CA ASP A 153 13.32 -1.35 -11.13
C ASP A 153 12.75 -1.87 -9.81
N VAL A 154 13.10 -3.10 -9.43
CA VAL A 154 12.60 -3.80 -8.24
C VAL A 154 13.75 -4.30 -7.40
N THR A 155 13.62 -4.21 -6.07
CA THR A 155 14.37 -5.05 -5.13
C THR A 155 13.51 -5.62 -4.01
N TYR A 156 13.81 -6.84 -3.54
CA TYR A 156 13.22 -7.41 -2.32
C TYR A 156 14.12 -8.47 -1.69
N THR A 157 13.80 -8.86 -0.46
CA THR A 157 14.61 -9.78 0.34
C THR A 157 14.53 -11.22 -0.15
N THR A 158 13.31 -11.74 -0.34
CA THR A 158 13.03 -13.11 -0.79
C THR A 158 11.68 -13.19 -1.49
N ALA A 159 11.54 -14.09 -2.45
CA ALA A 159 10.26 -14.39 -3.11
C ALA A 159 9.37 -15.34 -2.29
N THR A 160 9.83 -15.85 -1.14
CA THR A 160 9.05 -16.77 -0.32
C THR A 160 8.38 -16.04 0.84
N TYR A 161 7.05 -16.03 0.88
CA TYR A 161 6.25 -15.42 1.94
C TYR A 161 5.00 -16.26 2.22
N ASP A 162 4.38 -16.05 3.37
CA ASP A 162 3.16 -16.77 3.76
C ASP A 162 1.89 -16.00 3.38
N THR A 163 1.80 -14.74 3.82
CA THR A 163 0.61 -13.88 3.69
C THR A 163 0.93 -12.41 3.43
N PHE A 164 2.19 -11.98 3.60
CA PHE A 164 2.62 -10.60 3.39
C PHE A 164 3.93 -10.52 2.61
N PHE A 165 3.88 -9.76 1.52
CA PHE A 165 5.04 -9.49 0.68
C PHE A 165 5.36 -8.00 0.61
N SER A 166 6.64 -7.63 0.69
CA SER A 166 7.06 -6.25 0.46
C SER A 166 8.24 -6.18 -0.50
N TRP A 167 8.22 -5.16 -1.34
CA TRP A 167 9.28 -4.84 -2.28
C TRP A 167 9.53 -3.34 -2.33
N ALA A 168 10.70 -3.00 -2.85
CA ALA A 168 11.06 -1.64 -3.17
C ALA A 168 11.11 -1.45 -4.68
N MET A 169 10.77 -0.26 -5.14
CA MET A 169 10.75 0.05 -6.57
C MET A 169 11.20 1.49 -6.88
N GLU A 170 11.59 1.72 -8.13
CA GLU A 170 11.93 3.04 -8.67
C GLU A 170 11.42 3.12 -10.09
N TYR A 171 10.57 4.11 -10.37
CA TYR A 171 10.03 4.29 -11.71
C TYR A 171 11.15 4.65 -12.68
N ARG A 172 11.05 4.11 -13.89
CA ARG A 172 11.99 4.35 -14.97
C ARG A 172 11.62 5.60 -15.73
N ASP A 173 12.61 6.45 -16.01
CA ASP A 173 12.45 7.59 -16.89
C ASP A 173 11.96 7.19 -18.28
N GLU A 174 12.34 6.01 -18.78
CA GLU A 174 11.86 5.49 -20.07
C GLU A 174 10.33 5.39 -20.11
N PHE A 175 9.70 5.01 -19.00
CA PHE A 175 8.24 4.91 -18.90
C PHE A 175 7.59 6.25 -18.64
N LEU A 176 8.12 7.04 -17.70
CA LEU A 176 7.58 8.35 -17.35
C LEU A 176 7.70 9.39 -18.48
N ASN A 177 8.58 9.15 -19.45
CA ASN A 177 8.77 9.97 -20.64
C ASN A 177 8.25 9.31 -21.93
N ASP A 178 7.59 8.15 -21.85
CA ASP A 178 7.09 7.46 -23.04
C ASP A 178 5.97 8.28 -23.70
N PRO A 179 6.08 8.64 -24.99
CA PRO A 179 5.11 9.50 -25.67
C PRO A 179 3.74 8.87 -25.88
N ARG A 180 3.59 7.55 -25.64
CA ARG A 180 2.30 6.84 -25.66
C ARG A 180 1.51 7.08 -24.37
N LEU A 181 2.18 7.52 -23.31
CA LEU A 181 1.61 7.79 -21.99
C LEU A 181 1.54 9.31 -21.75
N THR A 182 0.81 9.72 -20.73
CA THR A 182 0.71 11.13 -20.34
C THR A 182 1.03 11.29 -18.88
N PHE A 183 2.26 11.73 -18.60
CA PHE A 183 2.68 12.15 -17.27
C PHE A 183 3.05 13.64 -17.27
N PRO A 184 3.01 14.29 -16.11
CA PRO A 184 3.56 15.63 -15.95
C PRO A 184 5.06 15.65 -16.28
N PRO A 185 5.60 16.81 -16.69
CA PRO A 185 7.04 16.99 -16.74
C PRO A 185 7.65 16.84 -15.33
N PRO A 186 8.92 16.42 -15.24
CA PRO A 186 9.60 16.33 -13.95
C PRO A 186 9.60 17.69 -13.23
N ALA A 187 9.29 17.69 -11.93
CA ALA A 187 9.31 18.86 -11.07
C ALA A 187 10.74 19.28 -10.68
N TYR A 188 11.68 18.32 -10.72
CA TYR A 188 13.10 18.49 -10.43
C TYR A 188 13.96 17.50 -11.23
N GLU A 189 15.28 17.70 -11.26
CA GLU A 189 16.20 16.77 -11.94
C GLU A 189 16.19 15.41 -11.23
N GLY A 190 15.95 14.33 -11.99
CA GLY A 190 15.80 12.98 -11.44
C GLY A 190 14.45 12.69 -10.79
N ASP A 191 13.41 13.49 -11.07
CA ASP A 191 12.06 13.27 -10.54
C ASP A 191 11.40 12.02 -11.14
N VAL A 192 11.46 10.94 -10.37
CA VAL A 192 10.76 9.67 -10.62
C VAL A 192 9.65 9.47 -9.58
N SER A 193 9.13 10.56 -9.02
CA SER A 193 8.25 10.51 -7.86
C SER A 193 6.92 9.82 -8.08
N ARG A 194 6.39 9.29 -6.98
CA ARG A 194 5.01 8.82 -6.91
C ARG A 194 4.01 9.90 -7.30
N ASP A 195 4.26 11.17 -6.95
CA ASP A 195 3.42 12.29 -7.37
C ASP A 195 3.40 12.43 -8.90
N ARG A 196 4.57 12.35 -9.56
CA ARG A 196 4.65 12.39 -11.02
C ARG A 196 3.89 11.22 -11.66
N TYR A 197 4.00 10.02 -11.10
CA TYR A 197 3.33 8.82 -11.61
C TYR A 197 1.81 8.85 -11.39
N ASN A 198 1.35 9.18 -10.17
CA ASN A 198 -0.05 9.07 -9.77
C ASN A 198 -0.89 10.31 -10.10
N ARG A 199 -0.30 11.43 -10.55
CA ARG A 199 -1.03 12.68 -10.78
C ARG A 199 -2.11 12.51 -11.85
N ASP A 200 -3.25 12.07 -11.37
CA ASP A 200 -4.38 11.70 -12.17
C ASP A 200 -5.59 11.87 -11.25
N ARG A 201 -6.29 12.99 -11.46
CA ARG A 201 -7.64 13.30 -10.93
C ARG A 201 -7.87 13.34 -9.41
N TYR A 202 -6.90 13.02 -8.54
CA TYR A 202 -7.12 13.02 -7.08
C TYR A 202 -7.71 14.35 -6.55
N LEU A 203 -7.37 15.49 -7.19
CA LEU A 203 -7.89 16.82 -6.82
C LEU A 203 -9.40 16.99 -7.02
N ASP A 204 -10.02 16.18 -7.88
CA ASP A 204 -11.46 16.19 -8.13
C ASP A 204 -12.23 15.27 -7.16
N HIS A 205 -11.53 14.63 -6.22
CA HIS A 205 -12.05 13.65 -5.27
C HIS A 205 -11.78 14.06 -3.81
N GLN A 206 -12.42 13.38 -2.86
CA GLN A 206 -12.21 13.65 -1.43
C GLN A 206 -10.91 13.03 -0.92
N MET A 207 -10.60 11.78 -1.32
CA MET A 207 -9.38 11.08 -0.97
C MET A 207 -8.16 11.78 -1.58
N ARG A 208 -7.17 12.04 -0.72
CA ARG A 208 -5.86 12.55 -1.14
C ARG A 208 -4.80 11.47 -1.13
N ASP A 209 -4.59 10.79 0.00
CA ASP A 209 -3.50 9.82 0.17
C ASP A 209 -3.82 8.78 1.24
N VAL A 210 -3.19 7.63 1.20
CA VAL A 210 -3.05 6.70 2.31
C VAL A 210 -2.01 7.24 3.28
N ILE A 211 -2.41 7.51 4.52
CA ILE A 211 -1.52 8.00 5.59
C ILE A 211 -1.37 7.00 6.73
N GLY A 212 -2.10 5.88 6.67
CA GLY A 212 -1.94 4.81 7.63
C GLY A 212 -2.49 3.49 7.09
N ILE A 213 -1.83 2.39 7.42
CA ILE A 213 -2.31 1.05 7.11
C ILE A 213 -1.94 0.09 8.23
N GLN A 214 -2.88 -0.78 8.60
CA GLN A 214 -2.65 -1.89 9.51
C GLN A 214 -2.90 -3.21 8.79
N ILE A 215 -1.91 -4.09 8.82
CA ILE A 215 -1.91 -5.41 8.20
C ILE A 215 -1.67 -6.45 9.29
N ALA A 216 -2.53 -7.47 9.35
CA ALA A 216 -2.31 -8.67 10.14
C ALA A 216 -1.56 -9.69 9.26
N THR A 217 -0.43 -10.20 9.72
CA THR A 217 0.43 -11.14 8.97
C THR A 217 1.23 -12.04 9.92
N THR A 218 1.93 -13.05 9.38
CA THR A 218 2.77 -13.95 10.18
C THR A 218 4.01 -13.23 10.70
N ALA A 219 4.48 -13.65 11.88
CA ALA A 219 5.76 -13.16 12.40
C ALA A 219 6.94 -13.51 11.47
N GLU A 220 6.82 -14.61 10.72
CA GLU A 220 7.83 -15.04 9.75
C GLU A 220 7.95 -14.06 8.58
N ASP A 221 6.83 -13.57 8.04
CA ASP A 221 6.86 -12.55 6.98
C ASP A 221 7.37 -11.21 7.49
N ILE A 222 7.04 -10.83 8.72
CA ILE A 222 7.63 -9.64 9.36
C ILE A 222 9.17 -9.76 9.36
N ASP A 223 9.71 -10.88 9.81
CA ASP A 223 11.16 -11.10 9.87
C ASP A 223 11.81 -11.09 8.47
N LYS A 224 11.12 -11.62 7.45
CA LYS A 224 11.58 -11.63 6.05
C LYS A 224 11.55 -10.26 5.39
N MET A 225 10.51 -9.46 5.64
CA MET A 225 10.24 -8.24 4.86
C MET A 225 10.80 -6.97 5.50
N VAL A 226 10.84 -6.87 6.83
CA VAL A 226 11.32 -5.67 7.55
C VAL A 226 12.77 -5.26 7.24
N PRO A 227 13.73 -6.17 6.93
CA PRO A 227 15.08 -5.76 6.53
C PRO A 227 15.09 -4.79 5.33
N LEU A 228 14.15 -4.93 4.40
CA LEU A 228 14.01 -4.00 3.27
C LEU A 228 13.69 -2.59 3.77
N TRP A 229 12.72 -2.45 4.68
CA TRP A 229 12.33 -1.15 5.21
C TRP A 229 13.44 -0.48 5.99
N ARG A 230 14.28 -1.27 6.69
CA ARG A 230 15.50 -0.74 7.33
C ARG A 230 16.49 -0.21 6.31
N ALA A 231 16.69 -0.95 5.21
CA ALA A 231 17.58 -0.54 4.13
C ALA A 231 17.09 0.73 3.40
N ALA A 232 15.77 0.90 3.31
CA ALA A 232 15.08 2.06 2.78
C ALA A 232 15.11 3.30 3.70
N GLY A 233 15.66 3.19 4.92
CA GLY A 233 15.71 4.30 5.87
C GLY A 233 14.39 4.60 6.59
N ILE A 234 13.38 3.72 6.48
CA ILE A 234 12.11 3.89 7.17
C ILE A 234 12.32 3.78 8.68
N THR A 235 11.68 4.68 9.45
CA THR A 235 11.75 4.64 10.91
C THR A 235 10.92 3.47 11.42
N ILE A 236 11.56 2.53 12.12
CA ILE A 236 10.91 1.29 12.58
C ILE A 236 11.03 1.15 14.09
N ARG A 237 9.89 0.83 14.72
CA ARG A 237 9.78 0.44 16.12
C ARG A 237 9.17 -0.95 16.23
N THR A 238 9.89 -1.87 16.86
CA THR A 238 9.34 -3.17 17.28
C THR A 238 8.51 -3.00 18.55
N LEU A 239 7.31 -3.55 18.54
CA LEU A 239 6.34 -3.52 19.63
C LEU A 239 6.50 -4.75 20.54
N LYS A 240 5.90 -4.70 21.73
CA LYS A 240 6.03 -5.78 22.73
C LYS A 240 5.38 -7.10 22.31
N ASP A 241 4.39 -7.02 21.43
CA ASP A 241 3.67 -8.16 20.86
C ASP A 241 4.41 -8.78 19.66
N GLY A 242 5.61 -8.28 19.32
CA GLY A 242 6.36 -8.70 18.13
C GLY A 242 5.96 -7.95 16.86
N GLY A 243 4.96 -7.07 16.94
CA GLY A 243 4.55 -6.24 15.80
C GLY A 243 5.53 -5.14 15.45
N ILE A 244 5.28 -4.52 14.30
CA ILE A 244 6.08 -3.41 13.78
C ILE A 244 5.20 -2.18 13.65
N LEU A 245 5.73 -1.05 14.08
CA LEU A 245 5.26 0.28 13.71
C LEU A 245 6.35 0.95 12.87
N ALA A 246 6.04 1.24 11.62
CA ALA A 246 6.93 1.93 10.68
C ALA A 246 6.36 3.30 10.31
N PHE A 247 7.22 4.26 10.05
CA PHE A 247 6.85 5.61 9.59
C PHE A 247 7.90 6.13 8.62
N ASP A 248 7.43 6.68 7.50
CA ASP A 248 8.25 7.20 6.41
C ASP A 248 8.20 8.73 6.27
N GLY A 249 7.66 9.44 7.27
CA GLY A 249 7.42 10.88 7.20
C GLY A 249 5.99 11.26 6.78
N MET A 250 5.23 10.33 6.21
CA MET A 250 3.84 10.57 5.76
C MET A 250 2.88 9.46 6.18
N THR A 251 3.26 8.20 5.96
CA THR A 251 2.44 7.01 6.13
C THR A 251 2.92 6.21 7.33
N THR A 252 1.97 5.88 8.21
CA THR A 252 2.22 4.95 9.32
C THR A 252 1.81 3.53 8.96
N ILE A 253 2.76 2.59 8.97
CA ILE A 253 2.50 1.18 8.67
C ILE A 253 2.56 0.38 9.97
N ARG A 254 1.49 -0.36 10.28
CA ARG A 254 1.46 -1.30 11.40
C ARG A 254 1.34 -2.74 10.93
N LEU A 255 2.33 -3.56 11.26
CA LEU A 255 2.25 -5.01 11.10
C LEU A 255 1.88 -5.64 12.44
N LEU A 256 0.80 -6.43 12.44
CA LEU A 256 0.29 -7.17 13.59
C LEU A 256 0.58 -8.67 13.40
N PRO A 257 1.43 -9.30 14.22
CA PRO A 257 1.74 -10.71 14.11
C PRO A 257 0.53 -11.55 14.51
N VAL A 258 0.06 -12.41 13.61
CA VAL A 258 -1.07 -13.33 13.79
C VAL A 258 -0.78 -14.66 13.09
N PRO A 259 -1.53 -15.74 13.39
CA PRO A 259 -1.54 -16.94 12.55
C PRO A 259 -1.96 -16.63 11.11
N ALA A 260 -1.50 -17.43 10.15
CA ALA A 260 -1.73 -17.17 8.72
C ALA A 260 -3.23 -17.11 8.38
N GLU A 261 -4.06 -17.95 9.00
CA GLU A 261 -5.52 -17.96 8.85
C GLU A 261 -6.21 -16.65 9.27
N GLU A 262 -5.55 -15.84 10.10
CA GLU A 262 -6.03 -14.54 10.54
C GLU A 262 -5.37 -13.40 9.73
N ALA A 263 -4.60 -13.66 8.67
CA ALA A 263 -3.96 -12.60 7.91
C ALA A 263 -4.94 -11.72 7.13
N GLY A 264 -4.53 -10.49 6.82
CA GLY A 264 -5.26 -9.56 5.98
C GLY A 264 -5.14 -8.10 6.42
N VAL A 265 -5.63 -7.20 5.58
CA VAL A 265 -5.78 -5.78 5.94
C VAL A 265 -6.80 -5.63 7.08
N ARG A 266 -6.59 -4.64 7.95
CA ARG A 266 -7.46 -4.33 9.09
C ARG A 266 -7.99 -2.92 9.05
N HIS A 267 -7.07 -1.97 8.89
CA HIS A 267 -7.40 -0.55 8.87
C HIS A 267 -6.61 0.14 7.76
N ILE A 268 -7.25 1.10 7.13
CA ILE A 268 -6.62 2.06 6.23
C ILE A 268 -7.08 3.45 6.66
N ILE A 269 -6.13 4.36 6.84
CA ILE A 269 -6.40 5.77 7.11
C ILE A 269 -6.05 6.57 5.87
N LEU A 270 -7.01 7.35 5.41
CA LEU A 270 -6.92 8.16 4.21
C LEU A 270 -6.93 9.64 4.60
N ALA A 271 -5.97 10.41 4.13
CA ALA A 271 -6.03 11.86 4.16
C ALA A 271 -7.06 12.37 3.14
N LEU A 272 -7.73 13.46 3.47
CA LEU A 272 -8.67 14.13 2.57
C LEU A 272 -8.06 15.41 1.97
N ASN A 273 -8.47 15.77 0.76
CA ASN A 273 -8.13 17.06 0.16
C ASN A 273 -8.73 18.23 0.95
N GLU A 274 -9.97 18.05 1.42
CA GLU A 274 -10.67 18.99 2.29
C GLU A 274 -11.24 18.26 3.50
N ALA A 275 -11.33 18.94 4.64
CA ALA A 275 -11.93 18.36 5.82
C ALA A 275 -13.44 18.13 5.59
N ALA A 276 -13.91 16.91 5.86
CA ALA A 276 -15.33 16.61 5.86
C ALA A 276 -15.99 17.29 7.07
N GLU A 277 -16.95 18.19 6.80
CA GLU A 277 -17.68 18.90 7.85
C GLU A 277 -18.62 17.96 8.62
N GLU A 278 -19.32 17.09 7.89
CA GLU A 278 -20.27 16.13 8.44
C GLU A 278 -19.74 14.69 8.28
N PRO A 279 -19.88 13.84 9.31
CA PRO A 279 -19.49 12.44 9.20
C PRO A 279 -20.34 11.69 8.17
N HIS A 280 -19.69 10.88 7.36
CA HIS A 280 -20.32 9.91 6.47
C HIS A 280 -19.85 8.48 6.81
N THR A 281 -20.70 7.49 6.57
CA THR A 281 -20.37 6.08 6.77
C THR A 281 -20.97 5.27 5.64
N GLU A 282 -20.10 4.54 4.95
CA GLU A 282 -20.46 3.65 3.85
C GLU A 282 -20.05 2.22 4.20
N THR A 283 -20.97 1.26 4.04
CA THR A 283 -20.64 -0.17 4.10
C THR A 283 -20.30 -0.66 2.70
N ILE A 284 -19.13 -1.25 2.55
CA ILE A 284 -18.59 -1.72 1.25
C ILE A 284 -18.27 -3.20 1.41
N GLY A 285 -19.23 -4.07 1.13
CA GLY A 285 -19.14 -5.50 1.41
C GLY A 285 -18.90 -5.75 2.90
N ASN A 286 -17.87 -6.55 3.23
CA ASN A 286 -17.47 -6.88 4.61
C ASN A 286 -16.47 -5.86 5.18
N SER A 287 -16.68 -4.58 4.85
CA SER A 287 -15.85 -3.47 5.31
C SER A 287 -16.68 -2.20 5.51
N THR A 288 -16.18 -1.25 6.29
CA THR A 288 -16.85 0.02 6.55
C THR A 288 -15.90 1.20 6.43
N LEU A 289 -16.24 2.16 5.57
CA LEU A 289 -15.53 3.41 5.38
C LEU A 289 -16.23 4.52 6.19
N HIS A 290 -15.54 5.08 7.17
CA HIS A 290 -15.97 6.25 7.93
C HIS A 290 -15.22 7.49 7.48
N VAL A 291 -15.91 8.48 6.93
CA VAL A 291 -15.30 9.74 6.48
C VAL A 291 -15.67 10.85 7.45
N GLY A 292 -14.67 11.49 8.04
CA GLY A 292 -14.87 12.64 8.93
C GLY A 292 -15.62 12.35 10.26
N PRO A 293 -15.95 13.42 11.02
CA PRO A 293 -15.60 14.81 10.71
C PRO A 293 -14.08 15.04 10.77
N GLY A 294 -13.58 15.98 9.96
CA GLY A 294 -12.15 16.33 9.91
C GLY A 294 -11.45 15.91 8.61
N ALA A 295 -10.12 15.93 8.62
CA ALA A 295 -9.30 15.80 7.41
C ALA A 295 -8.88 14.36 7.07
N TYR A 296 -9.61 13.36 7.58
CA TYR A 296 -9.29 11.96 7.35
C TYR A 296 -10.53 11.07 7.24
N ALA A 297 -10.35 9.92 6.61
CA ALA A 297 -11.26 8.79 6.64
C ALA A 297 -10.57 7.55 7.22
N LEU A 298 -11.34 6.67 7.85
CA LEU A 298 -10.92 5.36 8.34
C LEU A 298 -11.73 4.28 7.64
N TRP A 299 -11.05 3.40 6.92
CA TRP A 299 -11.63 2.19 6.36
C TRP A 299 -11.26 1.00 7.22
N THR A 300 -12.26 0.30 7.75
CA THR A 300 -12.09 -0.90 8.57
C THR A 300 -12.56 -2.13 7.81
N PHE A 301 -11.77 -3.21 7.89
CA PHE A 301 -12.06 -4.49 7.25
C PHE A 301 -12.30 -5.54 8.32
N ASP A 302 -13.39 -6.29 8.17
CA ASP A 302 -13.65 -7.41 9.05
C ASP A 302 -12.61 -8.53 8.81
N PRO A 303 -12.24 -9.31 9.85
CA PRO A 303 -11.41 -10.49 9.64
C PRO A 303 -12.07 -11.41 8.63
N ILE A 304 -11.28 -11.89 7.68
CA ILE A 304 -11.75 -12.85 6.69
C ILE A 304 -12.02 -14.15 7.43
N GLU A 305 -13.27 -14.63 7.34
CA GLU A 305 -13.62 -15.94 7.89
C GLU A 305 -12.80 -17.00 7.15
N PRO A 306 -12.06 -17.88 7.86
CA PRO A 306 -11.25 -18.89 7.23
C PRO A 306 -12.15 -19.89 6.51
N GLU A 307 -12.33 -19.72 5.21
CA GLU A 307 -12.83 -20.82 4.39
C GLU A 307 -11.81 -21.96 4.44
N ALA A 308 -12.30 -23.20 4.47
CA ALA A 308 -11.49 -24.42 4.59
C ALA A 308 -10.67 -24.74 3.31
N THR A 309 -10.27 -23.72 2.55
CA THR A 309 -9.36 -23.83 1.43
C THR A 309 -7.94 -23.75 1.97
N ALA A 310 -7.21 -24.86 1.87
CA ALA A 310 -5.82 -24.93 2.30
C ALA A 310 -5.03 -23.84 1.57
N ARG A 311 -4.50 -22.87 2.33
CA ARG A 311 -3.48 -21.94 1.84
C ARG A 311 -2.38 -22.80 1.24
N SER A 312 -2.21 -22.76 -0.07
CA SER A 312 -1.05 -23.38 -0.68
C SER A 312 0.17 -22.65 -0.11
N GLN A 313 1.26 -23.37 0.20
CA GLN A 313 2.52 -22.69 0.50
C GLN A 313 2.94 -21.97 -0.78
N GLY A 314 2.52 -20.72 -0.90
CA GLY A 314 2.78 -19.89 -2.06
C GLY A 314 4.28 -19.79 -2.21
N LYS A 315 4.82 -20.40 -3.27
CA LYS A 315 6.03 -19.85 -3.88
C LYS A 315 5.56 -18.65 -4.68
N GLY A 316 5.06 -17.63 -3.99
CA GLY A 316 4.49 -16.46 -4.62
C GLY A 316 5.58 -15.82 -5.45
N LYS A 317 5.49 -15.94 -6.77
CA LYS A 317 5.95 -14.82 -7.56
C LYS A 317 5.15 -13.63 -7.05
N PRO A 318 5.76 -12.47 -6.79
CA PRO A 318 4.99 -11.27 -6.59
C PRO A 318 3.92 -11.26 -7.70
N LEU A 319 2.66 -11.10 -7.34
CA LEU A 319 1.75 -10.44 -8.28
C LEU A 319 2.55 -9.24 -8.75
N HIS A 320 2.84 -9.12 -10.05
CA HIS A 320 3.40 -7.99 -10.81
C HIS A 320 4.31 -8.55 -11.89
N PRO A 321 3.73 -8.55 -13.09
CA PRO A 321 4.23 -7.69 -14.15
C PRO A 321 3.10 -7.00 -14.96
N ALA A 322 2.28 -6.10 -14.36
CA ALA A 322 1.73 -4.89 -15.03
C ALA A 322 0.77 -4.07 -14.13
N PHE A 323 1.02 -2.77 -14.04
CA PHE A 323 0.04 -1.76 -13.67
C PHE A 323 0.18 -0.67 -14.72
N GLY A 324 -0.66 -0.73 -15.74
CA GLY A 324 -0.94 0.42 -16.57
C GLY A 324 -2.24 1.03 -16.07
N GLY A 325 -2.19 2.31 -15.72
CA GLY A 325 -3.36 3.18 -15.72
C GLY A 325 -3.94 3.30 -17.12
#